data_AF-A0A973HMJ1-F1
#
_entry.id   AF-A0A973HMJ1-F1
#
_cell.length_a   1.000
_cell.length_b   1.000
_cell.length_c   1.000
_cell.angle_alpha   90.00
_cell.angle_beta   90.00
_cell.angle_gamma   90.00
#
_symmetry.space_group_name_H-M   'P 1'
#
loop_
_entity.id
_entity.type
_entity.pdbx_description
1 polymer ?
#
loop_
_entity_poly.entity_id
_entity_poly.type
_entity_poly.pdbx_seq_one_letter_code
_entity_poly.pdbx_strand_id
1 'polypeptide(L)'
;MGKKGLGKLSVFGICDTIEVVSVKNGLKNHFKMNLEDIRNSQGEYEPEIVLKNEQTDDEKGTILYLKNIRRKSAFDLDKIALSISKKFLIFDEMKTSLYLNESNEIPVTNDLKFRELKTQFEWTFPDKKYESEYEHWKDIQGTIFTLETPVKDTEMRGLYLTSRGKIVNTADFYGARDNDQFHSYVTGYLEVDFIDDFDEDVISTDRHSLNWENE
;
A
#
# COMPACT_ATOMS: atom_id res chain seq x y z
N MET A 1 -5.12 4.13 10.08
CA MET A 1 -3.73 3.73 9.71
C MET A 1 -2.97 3.16 10.91
N GLY A 2 -2.51 1.89 10.82
CA GLY A 2 -1.48 1.29 11.70
C GLY A 2 -1.97 0.66 13.02
N LYS A 3 -2.58 -0.54 12.98
CA LYS A 3 -3.15 -1.25 14.14
C LYS A 3 -2.10 -2.01 14.99
N LYS A 4 -1.08 -2.60 14.34
CA LYS A 4 -0.17 -3.60 14.96
C LYS A 4 1.29 -3.15 15.19
N GLY A 5 1.70 -1.97 14.76
CA GLY A 5 3.07 -1.44 14.95
C GLY A 5 4.22 -2.15 14.18
N LEU A 6 4.04 -3.41 13.76
CA LEU A 6 5.04 -4.24 13.08
C LEU A 6 5.53 -3.68 11.74
N GLY A 7 4.69 -2.92 11.03
CA GLY A 7 5.05 -2.34 9.74
C GLY A 7 6.21 -1.34 9.78
N LYS A 8 6.64 -0.87 10.96
CA LYS A 8 7.79 0.04 11.08
C LYS A 8 9.13 -0.69 10.85
N LEU A 9 9.18 -1.99 11.15
CA LEU A 9 10.39 -2.82 11.00
C LEU A 9 10.50 -3.50 9.64
N SER A 10 9.47 -3.42 8.78
CA SER A 10 9.48 -4.05 7.46
C SER A 10 10.59 -3.53 6.54
N VAL A 11 11.15 -2.36 6.84
CA VAL A 11 12.34 -1.78 6.18
C VAL A 11 13.54 -2.72 6.23
N PHE A 12 13.72 -3.47 7.32
CA PHE A 12 14.76 -4.49 7.45
C PHE A 12 14.52 -5.71 6.57
N GLY A 13 13.39 -5.77 5.85
CA GLY A 13 13.16 -6.73 4.77
C GLY A 13 13.96 -6.41 3.50
N ILE A 14 14.42 -5.18 3.31
CA ILE A 14 15.14 -4.74 2.10
C ILE A 14 16.54 -4.17 2.34
N CYS A 15 16.87 -3.76 3.57
CA CYS A 15 18.17 -3.17 3.91
C CYS A 15 18.72 -3.71 5.25
N ASP A 16 20.01 -3.49 5.50
CA ASP A 16 20.65 -3.91 6.76
C ASP A 16 20.77 -2.77 7.78
N THR A 17 20.75 -1.51 7.31
CA THR A 17 20.89 -0.33 8.17
C THR A 17 19.84 0.71 7.81
N ILE A 18 19.21 1.29 8.83
CA ILE A 18 18.28 2.42 8.69
C ILE A 18 18.76 3.58 9.55
N GLU A 19 18.76 4.78 8.97
CA GLU A 19 18.91 6.02 9.73
C GLU A 19 17.63 6.82 9.65
N VAL A 20 17.18 7.31 10.79
CA VAL A 20 15.97 8.11 10.92
C VAL A 20 16.40 9.50 11.35
N VAL A 21 16.14 10.48 10.49
CA VAL A 21 16.32 11.90 10.79
C VAL A 21 14.94 12.52 10.87
N SER A 22 14.59 13.13 11.99
CA SER A 22 13.28 13.76 12.21
C SER A 22 13.46 15.15 12.78
N VAL A 23 12.76 16.12 12.19
CA VAL A 23 12.76 17.52 12.62
C VAL A 23 11.34 17.90 13.04
N LYS A 24 11.21 18.37 14.28
CA LYS A 24 9.93 18.86 14.82
C LYS A 24 10.21 20.01 15.77
N ASN A 25 9.47 21.12 15.60
CA ASN A 25 9.57 22.31 16.44
C ASN A 25 11.01 22.88 16.55
N GLY A 26 11.75 22.91 15.43
CA GLY A 26 13.15 23.39 15.38
C GLY A 26 14.17 22.42 15.98
N LEU A 27 13.75 21.24 16.43
CA LEU A 27 14.63 20.23 17.03
C LEU A 27 14.85 19.05 16.07
N LYS A 28 16.11 18.76 15.79
CA LYS A 28 16.57 17.62 15.01
C LYS A 28 16.93 16.46 15.92
N ASN A 29 16.40 15.29 15.58
CA ASN A 29 16.81 14.02 16.15
C ASN A 29 17.29 13.10 15.03
N HIS A 30 18.39 12.41 15.27
CA HIS A 30 18.97 11.46 14.33
C HIS A 30 19.42 10.23 15.10
N PHE A 31 18.89 9.07 14.72
CA PHE A 31 19.35 7.80 15.24
C PHE A 31 19.52 6.78 14.12
N LYS A 32 20.35 5.78 14.40
CA LYS A 32 20.71 4.72 13.48
C LYS A 32 20.38 3.37 14.11
N MET A 33 19.91 2.45 13.27
CA MET A 33 19.65 1.07 13.64
C MET A 33 20.29 0.13 12.62
N ASN A 34 20.88 -0.96 13.11
CA ASN A 34 21.50 -2.00 12.29
C ASN A 34 20.90 -3.37 12.65
N LEU A 35 20.58 -4.16 11.63
CA LEU A 35 19.94 -5.46 11.80
C LEU A 35 20.80 -6.48 12.54
N GLU A 36 22.11 -6.47 12.34
CA GLU A 36 23.06 -7.34 13.02
C GLU A 36 23.17 -6.98 14.50
N ASP A 37 23.26 -5.69 14.83
CA ASP A 37 23.28 -5.21 16.22
C ASP A 37 21.99 -5.59 16.96
N ILE A 38 20.83 -5.46 16.30
CA ILE A 38 19.53 -5.88 16.85
C ILE A 38 19.54 -7.38 17.16
N ARG A 39 20.04 -8.21 16.23
CA ARG A 39 20.10 -9.68 16.40
C ARG A 39 21.07 -10.12 17.49
N ASN A 40 22.16 -9.37 17.66
CA ASN A 40 23.19 -9.67 18.65
C ASN A 40 22.91 -9.06 20.03
N SER A 41 21.89 -8.20 20.14
CA SER A 41 21.48 -7.60 21.40
C SER A 41 20.95 -8.67 22.38
N GLN A 42 21.40 -8.60 23.63
CA GLN A 42 20.82 -9.39 24.72
C GLN A 42 19.84 -8.52 25.50
N GLY A 43 18.55 -8.71 25.25
CA GLY A 43 17.48 -7.94 25.89
C GLY A 43 16.91 -6.86 24.97
N GLU A 44 16.66 -5.67 25.52
CA GLU A 44 16.15 -4.53 24.74
C GLU A 44 17.27 -3.89 23.91
N TYR A 45 16.99 -3.68 22.63
CA TYR A 45 17.90 -2.99 21.72
C TYR A 45 17.72 -1.48 21.84
N GLU A 46 18.82 -0.77 22.09
CA GLU A 46 18.87 0.69 22.01
C GLU A 46 19.53 1.14 20.69
N PRO A 47 18.88 2.03 19.92
CA PRO A 47 19.47 2.57 18.70
C PRO A 47 20.67 3.48 18.98
N GLU A 48 21.61 3.56 18.04
CA GLU A 48 22.72 4.50 18.09
C GLU A 48 22.17 5.93 17.91
N ILE A 49 22.26 6.76 18.95
CA ILE A 49 21.83 8.16 18.90
C ILE A 49 22.95 9.02 18.30
N VAL A 50 22.71 9.60 17.13
CA VAL A 50 23.65 10.49 16.43
C VAL A 50 23.43 11.94 16.86
N LEU A 51 22.17 12.38 16.93
CA LEU A 51 21.77 13.72 17.40
C LEU A 51 20.52 13.61 18.27
N LYS A 52 20.45 14.37 19.36
CA LYS A 52 19.31 14.39 20.27
C LYS A 52 18.92 15.82 20.61
N ASN A 53 17.74 16.26 20.16
CA ASN A 53 17.20 17.59 20.38
C ASN A 53 18.18 18.73 20.03
N GLU A 54 18.89 18.58 18.92
CA GLU A 54 19.78 19.62 18.41
C GLU A 54 18.98 20.70 17.70
N GLN A 55 19.32 21.97 17.91
CA GLN A 55 18.67 23.08 17.22
C GLN A 55 18.99 23.05 15.73
N THR A 56 18.00 23.31 14.89
CA THR A 56 18.17 23.29 13.44
C THR A 56 17.24 24.26 12.73
N ASP A 57 17.69 24.76 11.58
CA ASP A 57 16.88 25.50 10.60
C ASP A 57 16.36 24.60 9.48
N ASP A 58 16.60 23.27 9.56
CA ASP A 58 16.09 22.29 8.60
C ASP A 58 14.54 22.28 8.57
N GLU A 59 13.97 21.93 7.42
CA GLU A 59 12.51 21.82 7.28
C GLU A 59 11.93 20.72 8.19
N LYS A 60 10.70 20.95 8.69
CA LYS A 60 9.94 19.96 9.46
C LYS A 60 9.66 18.74 8.59
N GLY A 61 10.04 17.56 9.06
CA GLY A 61 9.80 16.32 8.33
C GLY A 61 10.47 15.12 8.97
N THR A 62 10.41 13.99 8.27
CA THR A 62 11.17 12.79 8.64
C THR A 62 11.76 12.16 7.38
N ILE A 63 13.06 11.92 7.40
CA ILE A 63 13.82 11.28 6.34
C ILE A 63 14.28 9.92 6.85
N LEU A 64 14.05 8.88 6.05
CA LEU A 64 14.52 7.53 6.28
C LEU A 64 15.61 7.21 5.27
N TYR A 65 16.84 7.03 5.73
CA TYR A 65 17.93 6.55 4.87
C TYR A 65 18.03 5.03 5.01
N LEU A 66 17.78 4.32 3.92
CA LEU A 66 17.96 2.87 3.86
C LEU A 66 19.32 2.57 3.25
N LYS A 67 20.23 2.00 4.04
CA LYS A 67 21.62 1.72 3.65
C LYS A 67 21.85 0.22 3.55
N ASN A 68 22.78 -0.18 2.68
CA ASN A 68 23.06 -1.58 2.38
C ASN A 68 21.79 -2.30 1.89
N ILE A 69 21.16 -1.75 0.85
CA ILE A 69 19.96 -2.34 0.25
C ILE A 69 20.36 -3.65 -0.46
N ARG A 70 19.65 -4.75 -0.17
CA ARG A 70 19.98 -6.10 -0.69
C ARG A 70 19.55 -6.33 -2.14
N ARG A 71 18.92 -5.33 -2.77
CA ARG A 71 18.49 -5.36 -4.17
C ARG A 71 19.72 -5.43 -5.09
N LYS A 72 19.71 -6.39 -6.02
CA LYS A 72 20.79 -6.56 -7.03
C LYS A 72 20.48 -5.90 -8.38
N SER A 73 19.20 -5.71 -8.70
CA SER A 73 18.76 -5.09 -9.95
C SER A 73 18.76 -3.57 -9.84
N ALA A 74 18.91 -2.91 -10.99
CA ALA A 74 18.75 -1.47 -11.09
C ALA A 74 17.35 -1.00 -10.65
N PHE A 75 17.25 0.28 -10.31
CA PHE A 75 15.99 0.95 -10.03
C PHE A 75 15.35 1.40 -11.34
N ASP A 76 14.22 0.77 -11.67
CA ASP A 76 13.34 1.15 -12.78
C ASP A 76 12.14 1.87 -12.17
N LEU A 77 12.17 3.20 -12.20
CA LEU A 77 11.22 4.02 -11.46
C LEU A 77 9.79 3.86 -11.97
N ASP A 78 9.58 3.71 -13.28
CA ASP A 78 8.25 3.47 -13.86
C ASP A 78 7.67 2.15 -13.35
N LYS A 79 8.46 1.07 -13.36
CA LYS A 79 8.02 -0.23 -12.82
C LYS A 79 7.77 -0.17 -11.32
N ILE A 80 8.59 0.56 -10.57
CA ILE A 80 8.41 0.73 -9.12
C ILE A 80 7.14 1.53 -8.84
N ALA A 81 6.93 2.66 -9.52
CA ALA A 81 5.73 3.48 -9.39
C ALA A 81 4.47 2.65 -9.70
N LEU A 82 4.49 1.90 -10.82
CA LEU A 82 3.40 1.01 -11.19
C LEU A 82 3.15 -0.06 -10.12
N SER A 83 4.21 -0.71 -9.61
CA SER A 83 4.10 -1.72 -8.55
C SER A 83 3.53 -1.14 -7.25
N ILE A 84 3.94 0.07 -6.86
CA ILE A 84 3.41 0.76 -5.68
C ILE A 84 1.93 1.12 -5.88
N SER A 85 1.54 1.63 -7.05
CA SER A 85 0.14 1.98 -7.37
C SER A 85 -0.82 0.79 -7.32
N LYS A 86 -0.29 -0.42 -7.56
CA LYS A 86 -1.02 -1.69 -7.45
C LYS A 86 -1.20 -2.18 -6.02
N LYS A 87 -0.58 -1.58 -5.01
CA LYS A 87 -0.68 -1.99 -3.61
C LYS A 87 -1.46 -0.99 -2.74
N PHE A 88 -1.60 0.24 -3.18
CA PHE A 88 -2.20 1.32 -2.39
C PHE A 88 -3.17 2.16 -3.23
N LEU A 89 -4.19 2.69 -2.56
CA LEU A 89 -5.15 3.68 -3.06
C LEU A 89 -5.16 4.92 -2.14
N ILE A 90 -3.99 5.46 -1.80
CA ILE A 90 -3.84 6.59 -0.86
C ILE A 90 -3.23 7.83 -1.52
N PHE A 91 -2.95 7.78 -2.83
CA PHE A 91 -2.13 8.80 -3.49
C PHE A 91 -2.87 10.13 -3.71
N ASP A 92 -4.20 10.14 -3.55
CA ASP A 92 -5.01 11.36 -3.57
C ASP A 92 -4.92 12.13 -2.24
N GLU A 93 -4.67 11.43 -1.13
CA GLU A 93 -4.47 12.02 0.20
C GLU A 93 -3.00 12.33 0.48
N MET A 94 -2.09 11.56 -0.13
CA MET A 94 -0.65 11.64 0.09
C MET A 94 0.10 11.73 -1.24
N LYS A 95 0.47 12.96 -1.61
CA LYS A 95 1.33 13.22 -2.77
C LYS A 95 2.62 12.43 -2.63
N THR A 96 2.86 11.55 -3.59
CA THR A 96 3.99 10.63 -3.60
C THR A 96 4.68 10.70 -4.95
N SER A 97 6.00 10.89 -4.94
CA SER A 97 6.83 10.88 -6.13
C SER A 97 8.11 10.09 -5.90
N LEU A 98 8.69 9.60 -6.99
CA LEU A 98 9.96 8.89 -7.02
C LEU A 98 10.95 9.68 -7.87
N TYR A 99 12.21 9.73 -7.44
CA TYR A 99 13.29 10.29 -8.22
C TYR A 99 14.56 9.45 -8.03
N LEU A 100 15.49 9.54 -8.98
CA LEU A 100 16.77 8.86 -8.91
C LEU A 100 17.88 9.88 -9.22
N ASN A 101 18.72 10.15 -8.22
CA ASN A 101 19.75 11.19 -8.28
C ASN A 101 19.12 12.56 -8.63
N GLU A 102 19.60 13.21 -9.68
CA GLU A 102 19.14 14.53 -10.15
C GLU A 102 18.09 14.42 -11.26
N SER A 103 17.42 13.27 -11.40
CA SER A 103 16.37 13.08 -12.40
C SER A 103 15.09 13.84 -12.02
N ASN A 104 14.23 14.04 -13.03
CA ASN A 104 12.86 14.48 -12.77
C ASN A 104 12.11 13.49 -11.88
N GLU A 105 11.15 14.02 -11.13
CA GLU A 105 10.22 13.24 -10.33
C GLU A 105 9.20 12.51 -11.20
N ILE A 106 8.89 11.27 -10.83
CA ILE A 106 7.82 10.45 -11.38
C ILE A 106 6.72 10.36 -10.32
N PRO A 107 5.50 10.89 -10.58
CA PRO A 107 4.41 10.81 -9.64
C PRO A 107 3.90 9.37 -9.53
N VAL A 108 3.50 8.98 -8.32
CA VAL A 108 2.76 7.75 -8.06
C VAL A 108 1.32 8.14 -7.79
N THR A 109 0.39 7.70 -8.64
CA THR A 109 -1.03 8.04 -8.56
C THR A 109 -1.90 6.78 -8.50
N ASN A 110 -3.13 6.92 -8.02
CA ASN A 110 -4.08 5.81 -7.90
C ASN A 110 -4.44 5.21 -9.27
N ASP A 111 -4.48 6.03 -10.32
CA ASP A 111 -4.87 5.63 -11.69
C ASP A 111 -3.74 4.94 -12.49
N LEU A 112 -2.49 5.01 -12.03
CA LEU A 112 -1.32 4.52 -12.77
C LEU A 112 -1.44 3.04 -13.18
N LYS A 113 -2.05 2.22 -12.31
CA LYS A 113 -2.31 0.79 -12.57
C LYS A 113 -3.34 0.52 -13.67
N PHE A 114 -4.19 1.49 -13.98
CA PHE A 114 -5.27 1.36 -14.97
C PHE A 114 -4.94 1.99 -16.31
N ARG A 115 -3.91 2.84 -16.38
CA ARG A 115 -3.59 3.67 -17.56
C ARG A 115 -3.42 2.90 -18.86
N GLU A 116 -2.93 1.66 -18.80
CA GLU A 116 -2.72 0.81 -19.99
C GLU A 116 -3.93 -0.07 -20.34
N LEU A 117 -4.97 -0.06 -19.50
CA LEU A 117 -6.16 -0.88 -19.68
C LEU A 117 -7.14 -0.17 -20.62
N LYS A 118 -7.71 -0.93 -21.56
CA LYS A 118 -8.77 -0.44 -22.45
C LYS A 118 -10.12 -0.89 -21.93
N THR A 119 -10.77 -0.02 -21.16
CA THR A 119 -12.09 -0.28 -20.59
C THR A 119 -13.15 -0.41 -21.68
N GLN A 120 -13.96 -1.48 -21.60
CA GLN A 120 -15.12 -1.71 -22.46
C GLN A 120 -16.41 -1.30 -21.75
N PHE A 121 -16.58 -1.74 -20.49
CA PHE A 121 -17.72 -1.38 -19.64
C PHE A 121 -17.25 -1.03 -18.23
N GLU A 122 -18.00 -0.16 -17.56
CA GLU A 122 -17.65 0.38 -16.24
C GLU A 122 -18.89 0.48 -15.35
N TRP A 123 -18.72 0.11 -14.08
CA TRP A 123 -19.71 0.23 -13.02
C TRP A 123 -19.08 0.92 -11.80
N THR A 124 -19.67 2.02 -11.36
CA THR A 124 -19.22 2.76 -10.18
C THR A 124 -20.15 2.49 -9.00
N PHE A 125 -19.57 2.20 -7.84
CA PHE A 125 -20.28 1.86 -6.62
C PHE A 125 -20.31 3.05 -5.64
N PRO A 126 -21.41 3.22 -4.88
CA PRO A 126 -22.64 2.44 -4.98
C PRO A 126 -23.48 2.83 -6.20
N ASP A 127 -23.91 1.85 -7.00
CA ASP A 127 -24.73 2.12 -8.20
C ASP A 127 -26.22 2.16 -7.82
N LYS A 128 -26.84 3.33 -8.00
CA LYS A 128 -28.26 3.60 -7.68
C LYS A 128 -29.24 2.75 -8.48
N LYS A 129 -28.80 2.12 -9.59
CA LYS A 129 -29.64 1.21 -10.38
C LYS A 129 -29.92 -0.09 -9.64
N TYR A 130 -29.07 -0.46 -8.70
CA TYR A 130 -29.25 -1.66 -7.88
C TYR A 130 -29.70 -1.21 -6.48
N GLU A 131 -30.88 -1.68 -6.09
CA GLU A 131 -31.31 -1.60 -4.70
C GLU A 131 -30.82 -2.85 -3.97
N SER A 132 -30.11 -2.66 -2.87
CA SER A 132 -29.62 -3.74 -2.02
C SER A 132 -30.08 -3.50 -0.58
N GLU A 133 -30.58 -4.54 0.06
CA GLU A 133 -30.91 -4.54 1.49
C GLU A 133 -29.67 -4.73 2.37
N TYR A 134 -28.49 -4.94 1.76
CA TYR A 134 -27.24 -5.07 2.50
C TYR A 134 -26.89 -3.76 3.22
N GLU A 135 -26.64 -3.85 4.53
CA GLU A 135 -26.52 -2.68 5.41
C GLU A 135 -25.39 -1.72 4.97
N HIS A 136 -24.27 -2.26 4.52
CA HIS A 136 -23.09 -1.50 4.09
C HIS A 136 -23.11 -1.14 2.61
N TRP A 137 -24.20 -1.38 1.87
CA TRP A 137 -24.25 -1.09 0.43
C TRP A 137 -23.85 0.34 0.09
N LYS A 138 -24.27 1.31 0.91
CA LYS A 138 -23.97 2.73 0.70
C LYS A 138 -22.54 3.11 1.08
N ASP A 139 -21.87 2.27 1.86
CA ASP A 139 -20.51 2.48 2.33
C ASP A 139 -19.46 1.91 1.36
N ILE A 140 -19.89 1.05 0.42
CA ILE A 140 -19.04 0.48 -0.62
C ILE A 140 -18.85 1.50 -1.74
N GLN A 141 -17.60 1.94 -1.93
CA GLN A 141 -17.20 2.83 -3.03
C GLN A 141 -16.25 2.10 -3.98
N GLY A 142 -16.09 2.61 -5.20
CA GLY A 142 -15.08 2.09 -6.13
C GLY A 142 -15.64 1.78 -7.51
N THR A 143 -14.86 1.09 -8.32
CA THR A 143 -15.18 0.85 -9.73
C THR A 143 -14.82 -0.56 -10.16
N ILE A 144 -15.76 -1.23 -10.81
CA ILE A 144 -15.56 -2.47 -11.55
C ILE A 144 -15.57 -2.15 -13.04
N PHE A 145 -14.69 -2.76 -13.81
CA PHE A 145 -14.67 -2.58 -15.25
C PHE A 145 -14.28 -3.87 -15.98
N THR A 146 -14.82 -4.03 -17.19
CA THR A 146 -14.37 -5.04 -18.15
C THR A 146 -13.46 -4.40 -19.17
N LEU A 147 -12.57 -5.17 -19.76
CA LEU A 147 -11.62 -4.71 -20.75
C LEU A 147 -11.93 -5.25 -22.15
N GLU A 148 -11.48 -4.55 -23.19
CA GLU A 148 -11.54 -5.04 -24.58
C GLU A 148 -10.62 -6.25 -24.83
N THR A 149 -9.55 -6.37 -24.04
CA THR A 149 -8.56 -7.45 -24.11
C THR A 149 -8.31 -8.04 -22.72
N PRO A 150 -7.96 -9.34 -22.60
CA PRO A 150 -7.74 -9.94 -21.29
C PRO A 150 -6.75 -9.15 -20.43
N VAL A 151 -7.01 -9.09 -19.13
CA VAL A 151 -6.10 -8.49 -18.14
C VAL A 151 -4.78 -9.25 -18.21
N LYS A 152 -3.74 -8.56 -18.68
CA LYS A 152 -2.39 -9.15 -18.86
C LYS A 152 -1.75 -9.48 -17.52
N ASP A 153 -1.93 -8.60 -16.54
CA ASP A 153 -1.46 -8.81 -15.19
C ASP A 153 -2.43 -9.73 -14.43
N THR A 154 -2.00 -10.96 -14.19
CA THR A 154 -2.81 -11.96 -13.48
C THR A 154 -3.09 -11.57 -12.04
N GLU A 155 -2.24 -10.76 -11.38
CA GLU A 155 -2.49 -10.27 -10.01
C GLU A 155 -3.63 -9.25 -9.94
N MET A 156 -4.00 -8.66 -11.08
CA MET A 156 -5.09 -7.70 -11.19
C MET A 156 -6.39 -8.34 -11.68
N ARG A 157 -6.42 -9.64 -12.00
CA ARG A 157 -7.65 -10.31 -12.44
C ARG A 157 -8.62 -10.45 -11.28
N GLY A 158 -9.85 -10.00 -11.48
CA GLY A 158 -10.86 -9.95 -10.42
C GLY A 158 -10.85 -8.63 -9.67
N LEU A 159 -11.56 -8.61 -8.54
CA LEU A 159 -11.78 -7.40 -7.76
C LEU A 159 -10.91 -7.46 -6.52
N TYR A 160 -10.17 -6.40 -6.24
CA TYR A 160 -9.45 -6.27 -4.96
C TYR A 160 -10.19 -5.33 -4.03
N LEU A 161 -10.21 -5.65 -2.75
CA LEU A 161 -10.80 -4.80 -1.73
C LEU A 161 -9.72 -3.92 -1.12
N THR A 162 -10.14 -2.73 -0.75
CA THR A 162 -9.31 -1.78 -0.04
C THR A 162 -10.00 -1.31 1.23
N SER A 163 -9.21 -1.10 2.27
CA SER A 163 -9.64 -0.38 3.47
C SER A 163 -8.63 0.71 3.81
N ARG A 164 -9.12 1.92 4.05
CA ARG A 164 -8.33 3.12 4.40
C ARG A 164 -7.15 3.32 3.45
N GLY A 165 -7.44 3.22 2.15
CA GLY A 165 -6.48 3.40 1.04
C GLY A 165 -5.46 2.27 0.86
N LYS A 166 -5.67 1.08 1.44
CA LYS A 166 -4.75 -0.07 1.33
C LYS A 166 -5.47 -1.30 0.84
N ILE A 167 -4.83 -2.06 -0.04
CA ILE A 167 -5.33 -3.38 -0.40
C ILE A 167 -5.30 -4.30 0.83
N VAL A 168 -6.39 -5.02 1.03
CA VAL A 168 -6.57 -5.96 2.15
C VAL A 168 -6.62 -7.42 1.71
N ASN A 169 -6.69 -7.67 0.40
CA ASN A 169 -6.68 -9.01 -0.17
C ASN A 169 -6.15 -9.05 -1.61
N THR A 170 -5.74 -10.23 -2.07
CA THR A 170 -5.47 -10.44 -3.51
C THR A 170 -6.76 -10.36 -4.32
N ALA A 171 -6.67 -9.83 -5.55
CA ALA A 171 -7.81 -9.74 -6.44
C ALA A 171 -8.47 -11.13 -6.63
N ASP A 172 -9.80 -11.17 -6.45
CA ASP A 172 -10.57 -12.40 -6.51
C ASP A 172 -12.02 -12.10 -6.95
N PHE A 173 -12.79 -13.15 -7.21
CA PHE A 173 -14.21 -13.09 -7.57
C PHE A 173 -15.14 -13.47 -6.41
N TYR A 174 -14.60 -13.80 -5.23
CA TYR A 174 -15.36 -14.10 -4.00
C TYR A 174 -16.48 -15.14 -4.20
N GLY A 175 -16.21 -16.18 -4.99
CA GLY A 175 -17.18 -17.23 -5.27
C GLY A 175 -18.29 -16.86 -6.26
N ALA A 176 -18.24 -15.68 -6.88
CA ALA A 176 -19.11 -15.35 -8.01
C ALA A 176 -18.90 -16.37 -9.14
N ARG A 177 -19.98 -17.06 -9.51
CA ARG A 177 -19.95 -18.09 -10.56
C ARG A 177 -20.17 -17.43 -11.92
N ASP A 178 -19.14 -17.42 -12.74
CA ASP A 178 -19.23 -17.11 -14.17
C ASP A 178 -18.26 -18.01 -14.95
N ASN A 179 -18.22 -17.86 -16.27
CA ASN A 179 -17.30 -18.56 -17.13
C ASN A 179 -15.86 -18.03 -16.97
N ASP A 180 -14.88 -18.93 -17.06
CA ASP A 180 -13.46 -18.59 -16.94
C ASP A 180 -13.00 -17.52 -17.95
N GLN A 181 -13.70 -17.42 -19.09
CA GLN A 181 -13.40 -16.43 -20.10
C GLN A 181 -13.74 -15.02 -19.60
N PHE A 182 -14.91 -14.79 -19.00
CA PHE A 182 -15.33 -13.51 -18.42
C PHE A 182 -14.34 -13.04 -17.36
N HIS A 183 -13.94 -13.92 -16.45
CA HIS A 183 -12.96 -13.63 -15.39
C HIS A 183 -11.60 -13.14 -15.93
N SER A 184 -11.25 -13.47 -17.17
CA SER A 184 -10.00 -12.99 -17.77
C SER A 184 -10.06 -11.52 -18.23
N TYR A 185 -11.24 -10.91 -18.32
CA TYR A 185 -11.44 -9.52 -18.80
C TYR A 185 -11.88 -8.55 -17.70
N VAL A 186 -12.13 -9.02 -16.49
CA VAL A 186 -12.65 -8.19 -15.39
C VAL A 186 -11.54 -7.79 -14.43
N THR A 187 -11.52 -6.51 -14.06
CA THR A 187 -10.75 -6.00 -12.94
C THR A 187 -11.42 -4.79 -12.31
N GLY A 188 -11.06 -4.46 -11.08
CA GLY A 188 -11.69 -3.37 -10.36
C GLY A 188 -11.32 -3.38 -8.90
N TYR A 189 -11.86 -2.40 -8.19
CA TYR A 189 -11.65 -2.27 -6.76
C TYR A 189 -12.90 -1.81 -6.05
N LEU A 190 -13.03 -2.25 -4.80
CA LEU A 190 -14.07 -1.77 -3.89
C LEU A 190 -13.42 -1.35 -2.57
N GLU A 191 -13.70 -0.12 -2.17
CA GLU A 191 -13.40 0.44 -0.87
C GLU A 191 -14.46 -0.01 0.13
N VAL A 192 -14.02 -0.72 1.16
CA VAL A 192 -14.84 -1.37 2.19
C VAL A 192 -14.35 -0.96 3.58
N ASP A 193 -14.18 0.35 3.79
CA ASP A 193 -13.54 0.91 4.99
C ASP A 193 -14.22 0.50 6.31
N PHE A 194 -15.51 0.14 6.26
CA PHE A 194 -16.28 -0.34 7.41
C PHE A 194 -15.71 -1.61 8.06
N ILE A 195 -14.96 -2.44 7.32
CA ILE A 195 -14.36 -3.67 7.89
C ILE A 195 -13.32 -3.38 8.97
N ASP A 196 -12.72 -2.18 8.93
CA ASP A 196 -11.73 -1.74 9.93
C ASP A 196 -12.40 -1.35 11.26
N ASP A 197 -13.72 -1.19 11.26
CA ASP A 197 -14.54 -0.79 12.41
C ASP A 197 -15.23 -1.99 13.09
N PHE A 198 -15.03 -3.21 12.57
CA PHE A 198 -15.45 -4.44 13.23
C PHE A 198 -14.67 -4.67 14.53
N ASP A 199 -15.34 -5.29 15.52
CA ASP A 199 -14.73 -5.64 16.82
C ASP A 199 -13.56 -6.62 16.65
N GLU A 200 -13.68 -7.54 15.70
CA GLU A 200 -12.66 -8.53 15.38
C GLU A 200 -11.79 -8.12 14.18
N ASP A 201 -10.51 -8.49 14.23
CA ASP A 201 -9.55 -8.14 13.19
C ASP A 201 -9.62 -9.13 12.02
N VAL A 202 -10.46 -8.81 11.03
CA VAL A 202 -10.69 -9.65 9.85
C VAL A 202 -9.58 -9.56 8.80
N ILE A 203 -8.64 -8.62 8.91
CA ILE A 203 -7.56 -8.43 7.94
C ILE A 203 -6.31 -9.23 8.36
N SER A 204 -5.84 -10.12 7.48
CA SER A 204 -4.62 -10.87 7.73
C SER A 204 -3.40 -9.94 7.98
N THR A 205 -2.43 -10.40 8.78
CA THR A 205 -1.26 -9.57 9.13
C THR A 205 -0.44 -9.18 7.89
N ASP A 206 -0.40 -10.03 6.88
CA ASP A 206 0.25 -9.79 5.58
C ASP A 206 -0.66 -9.06 4.56
N ARG A 207 -1.93 -8.82 4.91
CA ARG A 207 -2.95 -8.15 4.07
C ARG A 207 -3.20 -8.81 2.72
N HIS A 208 -3.02 -10.12 2.64
CA HIS A 208 -3.31 -10.91 1.45
C HIS A 208 -4.67 -11.60 1.50
N SER A 209 -5.29 -11.69 2.67
CA SER A 209 -6.60 -12.31 2.83
C SER A 209 -7.44 -11.60 3.89
N LEU A 210 -8.75 -11.77 3.73
CA LEU A 210 -9.76 -11.41 4.73
C LEU A 210 -10.32 -12.70 5.32
N ASN A 211 -10.43 -12.75 6.64
CA ASN A 211 -11.13 -13.81 7.33
C ASN A 211 -12.56 -13.34 7.62
N TRP A 212 -13.49 -13.78 6.78
CA TRP A 212 -14.91 -13.48 6.92
C TRP A 212 -15.65 -14.47 7.84
N GLU A 213 -15.01 -15.57 8.28
CA GLU A 213 -15.68 -16.69 8.98
C GLU A 213 -16.03 -16.43 10.45
N ASN A 214 -16.35 -15.18 10.82
CA ASN A 214 -16.75 -14.84 12.18
C ASN A 214 -18.26 -14.54 12.30
N GLU A 215 -19.08 -15.26 11.52
CA GLU A 215 -20.47 -15.66 11.83
C GLU A 215 -20.81 -17.04 11.25
#